data_AF-I0IAG6-F1
#
_entry.id   AF-I0IAG6-F1
#
_cell.length_a   1.000
_cell.length_b   1.000
_cell.length_c   1.000
_cell.angle_alpha   90.00
_cell.angle_beta   90.00
_cell.angle_gamma   90.00
#
_symmetry.space_group_name_H-M   'P 1'
#
loop_
_entity.id
_entity.type
_entity.pdbx_description
1 polymer ?
#
loop_
_entity_poly.entity_id
_entity_poly.type
_entity_poly.pdbx_seq_one_letter_code
_entity_poly.pdbx_strand_id
1 'polypeptide(L)'
;MRLTLFVGEASAATDAAVATLRRLVEDQPDAFELRIIDVHRQPEAAERHRVIATPTLIRELPPPVRRIIGDLSRHERVRVALDLTADLAENLTRGTQDPSPDPDPEA
;
A
#
# COMPACT_ATOMS: atom_id res chain seq x y z
N MET A 1 -3.42 -5.28 -6.53
CA MET A 1 -2.78 -4.48 -5.45
C MET A 1 -3.87 -3.73 -4.69
N ARG A 2 -3.91 -3.80 -3.35
CA ARG A 2 -5.04 -3.24 -2.56
C ARG A 2 -4.62 -2.00 -1.78
N LEU A 3 -5.35 -0.92 -2.01
CA LEU A 3 -5.14 0.42 -1.48
C LEU A 3 -6.35 0.83 -0.64
N THR A 4 -6.12 1.12 0.63
CA THR A 4 -7.16 1.52 1.57
C THR A 4 -6.91 2.94 2.05
N LEU A 5 -7.75 3.87 1.63
CA LEU A 5 -7.72 5.26 2.06
C LEU A 5 -8.65 5.47 3.26
N PHE A 6 -8.09 5.91 4.37
CA PHE A 6 -8.83 6.36 5.54
C PHE A 6 -9.08 7.85 5.46
N VAL A 7 -10.35 8.22 5.39
CA VAL A 7 -10.83 9.60 5.34
C VAL A 7 -11.55 9.92 6.64
N GLY A 8 -11.40 11.14 7.12
CA GLY A 8 -12.18 11.67 8.23
C GLY A 8 -13.12 12.74 7.69
N GLU A 9 -13.02 13.92 8.28
CA GLU A 9 -13.76 15.08 7.81
C GLU A 9 -13.42 15.41 6.34
N ALA A 10 -14.44 15.79 5.57
CA ALA A 10 -14.27 16.25 4.21
C ALA A 10 -13.45 17.54 4.22
N SER A 11 -12.21 17.44 3.80
CA SER A 11 -11.24 18.54 3.72
C SER A 11 -10.57 18.52 2.35
N ALA A 12 -9.92 19.62 1.97
CA ALA A 12 -9.18 19.71 0.71
C ALA A 12 -8.18 18.54 0.53
N ALA A 13 -7.56 18.09 1.63
CA ALA A 13 -6.67 16.93 1.62
C ALA A 13 -7.39 15.62 1.29
N THR A 14 -8.63 15.42 1.80
CA THR A 14 -9.46 14.24 1.53
C THR A 14 -9.89 14.19 0.07
N ASP A 15 -10.38 15.32 -0.46
CA ASP A 15 -10.81 15.42 -1.86
C ASP A 15 -9.63 15.19 -2.82
N ALA A 16 -8.50 15.83 -2.54
CA ALA A 16 -7.27 15.64 -3.30
C ALA A 16 -6.78 14.18 -3.25
N ALA A 17 -6.86 13.52 -2.09
CA ALA A 17 -6.49 12.10 -1.96
C ALA A 17 -7.33 11.21 -2.87
N VAL A 18 -8.66 11.39 -2.85
CA VAL A 18 -9.59 10.61 -3.66
C VAL A 18 -9.38 10.87 -5.14
N ALA A 19 -9.18 12.13 -5.55
CA ALA A 19 -8.92 12.49 -6.94
C ALA A 19 -7.61 11.85 -7.47
N THR A 20 -6.53 11.92 -6.68
CA THR A 20 -5.24 11.30 -7.02
C THR A 20 -5.38 9.78 -7.17
N LEU A 21 -6.05 9.12 -6.22
CA LEU A 21 -6.26 7.67 -6.25
C LEU A 21 -7.17 7.23 -7.39
N ARG A 22 -8.25 7.96 -7.67
CA ARG A 22 -9.11 7.68 -8.81
C ARG A 22 -8.33 7.71 -10.12
N ARG A 23 -7.48 8.72 -10.32
CA ARG A 23 -6.62 8.80 -11.51
C ARG A 23 -5.60 7.66 -11.59
N LEU A 24 -5.08 7.19 -10.45
CA LEU A 24 -4.19 6.03 -10.40
C LEU A 24 -4.90 4.73 -10.81
N VAL A 25 -6.12 4.51 -10.34
CA VAL A 25 -6.91 3.34 -10.71
C VAL A 25 -7.42 3.44 -12.15
N GLU A 26 -7.73 4.63 -12.63
CA GLU A 26 -8.18 4.85 -14.02
C GLU A 26 -7.10 4.50 -15.04
N ASP A 27 -5.81 4.69 -14.69
CA ASP A 27 -4.68 4.25 -15.52
C ASP A 27 -4.58 2.72 -15.61
N GLN A 28 -4.89 2.00 -14.51
CA GLN A 28 -4.75 0.55 -14.39
C GLN A 28 -5.90 -0.10 -13.57
N PRO A 29 -7.15 -0.14 -14.08
CA PRO A 29 -8.31 -0.53 -13.28
C PRO A 29 -8.30 -2.01 -12.87
N ASP A 30 -7.67 -2.87 -13.65
CA ASP A 30 -7.61 -4.32 -13.40
C ASP A 30 -6.55 -4.72 -12.36
N ALA A 31 -5.57 -3.85 -12.11
CA ALA A 31 -4.42 -4.15 -11.25
C ALA A 31 -4.56 -3.59 -9.82
N PHE A 32 -5.44 -2.61 -9.59
CA PHE A 32 -5.57 -1.90 -8.32
C PHE A 32 -6.99 -1.93 -7.76
N GLU A 33 -7.13 -2.30 -6.50
CA GLU A 33 -8.39 -2.21 -5.74
C GLU A 33 -8.30 -1.01 -4.80
N LEU A 34 -9.18 -0.02 -5.01
CA LEU A 34 -9.31 1.15 -4.16
C LEU A 34 -10.46 0.96 -3.17
N ARG A 35 -10.15 1.08 -1.89
CA ARG A 35 -11.10 1.03 -0.78
C ARG A 35 -11.06 2.35 -0.03
N ILE A 36 -12.21 3.00 0.13
CA ILE A 36 -12.33 4.23 0.90
C ILE A 36 -13.07 3.89 2.19
N ILE A 37 -12.42 4.12 3.33
CA ILE A 37 -12.97 3.88 4.66
C ILE A 37 -13.07 5.21 5.37
N ASP A 38 -14.28 5.57 5.77
CA ASP A 38 -14.52 6.77 6.56
C ASP A 38 -14.38 6.42 8.05
N VAL A 39 -13.46 7.08 8.75
CA VAL A 39 -13.18 6.82 10.18
C VAL A 39 -14.33 7.26 11.07
N HIS A 40 -15.19 8.19 10.61
CA HIS A 40 -16.42 8.56 11.32
C HIS A 40 -17.50 7.49 11.16
N ARG A 41 -17.54 6.81 10.01
CA ARG A 41 -18.48 5.70 9.75
C ARG A 41 -17.98 4.38 10.34
N GLN A 42 -16.67 4.16 10.35
CA GLN A 42 -16.06 2.87 10.66
C GLN A 42 -14.81 3.07 11.54
N PRO A 43 -14.99 3.55 12.78
CA PRO A 43 -13.88 3.83 13.70
C PRO A 43 -13.07 2.58 14.05
N GLU A 44 -13.71 1.40 14.16
CA GLU A 44 -13.01 0.13 14.41
C GLU A 44 -11.94 -0.18 13.36
N ALA A 45 -12.19 0.14 12.08
CA ALA A 45 -11.21 -0.06 11.03
C ALA A 45 -10.02 0.91 11.20
N ALA A 46 -10.29 2.16 11.57
CA ALA A 46 -9.25 3.14 11.86
C ALA A 46 -8.37 2.70 13.04
N GLU A 47 -8.98 2.21 14.12
CA GLU A 47 -8.29 1.72 15.32
C GLU A 47 -7.48 0.45 15.05
N ARG A 48 -8.06 -0.52 14.33
CA ARG A 48 -7.37 -1.74 13.90
C ARG A 48 -6.13 -1.42 13.06
N HIS A 49 -6.23 -0.39 12.22
CA HIS A 49 -5.11 0.13 11.46
C HIS A 49 -4.35 1.25 12.21
N ARG A 50 -4.60 1.53 13.49
CA ARG A 50 -3.91 2.59 14.26
C ARG A 50 -3.74 3.90 13.47
N VAL A 51 -4.82 4.35 12.82
CA VAL A 51 -4.84 5.60 12.06
C VAL A 51 -4.96 6.75 13.05
N ILE A 52 -3.87 7.50 13.23
CA ILE A 52 -3.80 8.60 14.21
C ILE A 52 -4.21 9.93 13.57
N ALA A 53 -4.06 10.06 12.25
CA ALA A 53 -4.36 11.27 11.50
C ALA A 53 -5.07 10.91 10.19
N THR A 54 -5.95 11.79 9.73
CA THR A 54 -6.63 11.69 8.44
C THR A 54 -6.28 12.89 7.56
N PRO A 55 -6.11 12.72 6.24
CA PRO A 55 -6.25 11.47 5.48
C PRO A 55 -5.00 10.56 5.56
N THR A 56 -5.23 9.24 5.66
CA THR A 56 -4.17 8.21 5.69
C THR A 56 -4.39 7.16 4.62
N LEU A 57 -3.43 6.98 3.72
CA LEU A 57 -3.45 5.91 2.72
C LEU A 57 -2.62 4.72 3.19
N ILE A 58 -3.19 3.53 3.12
CA ILE A 58 -2.53 2.27 3.49
C ILE A 58 -2.50 1.33 2.29
N ARG A 59 -1.31 0.87 1.93
CA ARG A 59 -1.11 -0.23 0.98
C ARG A 59 -1.09 -1.53 1.76
N GLU A 60 -2.17 -2.30 1.67
CA GLU A 60 -2.26 -3.59 2.37
C GLU A 60 -1.50 -4.69 1.62
N LEU A 61 -1.56 -4.68 0.29
CA LEU A 61 -0.96 -5.70 -0.56
C LEU A 61 -0.45 -5.09 -1.86
N PRO A 62 0.73 -5.49 -2.37
CA PRO A 62 1.63 -6.52 -1.84
C PRO A 62 2.41 -6.05 -0.59
N PRO A 63 2.87 -6.97 0.28
CA PRO A 63 3.76 -6.63 1.38
C PRO A 63 5.11 -6.09 0.83
N PRO A 64 5.77 -5.16 1.53
CA PRO A 64 5.47 -4.65 2.87
C PRO A 64 4.31 -3.64 2.91
N VAL A 65 3.58 -3.62 4.03
CA VAL A 65 2.48 -2.66 4.26
C VAL A 65 3.07 -1.26 4.41
N ARG A 66 2.72 -0.35 3.50
CA ARG A 66 3.15 1.06 3.54
C ARG A 66 1.98 1.96 3.93
N ARG A 67 2.28 3.04 4.65
CA ARG A 67 1.29 4.01 5.13
C ARG A 67 1.79 5.41 4.83
N ILE A 68 0.88 6.25 4.35
CA ILE A 68 1.15 7.64 4.00
C ILE A 68 0.14 8.49 4.74
N ILE A 69 0.62 9.51 5.43
CA ILE A 69 -0.20 10.45 6.19
C ILE A 69 0.02 11.83 5.56
N GLY A 70 -1.07 12.56 5.27
CA GLY A 70 -1.01 13.96 4.84
C GLY A 70 -1.54 14.22 3.43
N ASP A 71 -0.98 15.22 2.75
CA ASP A 71 -1.50 15.77 1.49
C ASP A 71 -1.22 14.83 0.30
N LEU A 72 -2.10 13.84 0.13
CA LEU A 72 -2.11 12.87 -0.96
C LEU A 72 -2.46 13.49 -2.33
N SER A 73 -2.32 14.81 -2.49
CA SER A 73 -2.56 15.54 -3.76
C SER A 73 -1.48 15.27 -4.80
N ARG A 74 -0.27 14.89 -4.37
CA ARG A 74 0.88 14.72 -5.27
C ARG A 74 0.97 13.29 -5.77
N HIS A 75 0.54 13.07 -7.01
CA HIS A 75 0.68 11.79 -7.72
C HIS A 75 2.06 11.17 -7.59
N GLU A 76 3.12 11.97 -7.74
CA GLU A 76 4.50 11.48 -7.69
C GLU A 76 4.88 10.95 -6.30
N ARG A 77 4.49 11.67 -5.23
CA ARG A 77 4.69 11.19 -3.85
C ARG A 77 3.87 9.94 -3.55
N VAL A 78 2.62 9.89 -4.02
CA VAL A 78 1.77 8.71 -3.84
C VAL A 78 2.37 7.51 -4.58
N ARG A 79 2.86 7.67 -5.81
CA ARG A 79 3.53 6.59 -6.56
C ARG A 79 4.79 6.09 -5.86
N VAL A 80 5.66 6.99 -5.41
CA VAL A 80 6.90 6.63 -4.70
C VAL A 80 6.57 5.95 -3.37
N ALA A 81 5.63 6.48 -2.61
CA ALA A 81 5.33 5.93 -1.30
C ALA A 81 4.49 4.63 -1.34
N LEU A 82 3.82 4.36 -2.47
CA LEU A 82 3.25 3.05 -2.78
C LEU A 82 4.29 2.07 -3.35
N ASP A 83 5.55 2.48 -3.49
CA ASP A 83 6.62 1.70 -4.15
C ASP A 83 6.16 1.18 -5.53
N LEU A 84 5.45 2.03 -6.29
CA LEU A 84 5.11 1.76 -7.69
C LEU A 84 6.32 1.94 -8.62
N THR A 85 7.44 2.44 -8.08
CA THR A 85 8.75 2.27 -8.67
C THR A 85 9.10 0.79 -8.58
N ALA A 86 9.07 0.12 -9.74
CA ALA A 86 9.51 -1.25 -9.93
C ALA A 86 10.72 -1.60 -9.05
N ASP A 87 10.80 -2.86 -8.62
CA ASP A 87 11.99 -3.49 -8.00
C ASP A 87 11.99 -3.61 -6.45
N LEU A 88 11.16 -4.49 -5.90
CA LEU A 88 11.50 -5.20 -4.63
C LEU A 88 10.96 -6.65 -4.58
N ALA A 89 10.19 -7.10 -5.58
CA ALA A 89 9.68 -8.47 -5.62
C ALA A 89 10.74 -9.52 -5.98
N GLU A 90 11.92 -9.11 -6.45
CA GLU A 90 12.97 -10.06 -6.87
C GLU A 90 13.95 -10.43 -5.73
N ASN A 91 13.90 -9.72 -4.61
CA ASN A 91 14.96 -9.76 -3.58
C ASN A 91 14.57 -10.62 -2.35
N LEU A 92 13.28 -10.81 -2.09
CA LEU A 92 12.79 -11.52 -0.88
C LEU A 92 12.52 -13.01 -1.11
N THR A 93 12.43 -13.47 -2.36
CA THR A 93 12.17 -14.88 -2.69
C THR A 93 13.46 -15.68 -2.98
N ARG A 94 14.63 -15.02 -3.00
CA ARG A 94 15.96 -15.67 -3.14
C ARG A 94 16.65 -15.98 -1.79
N GLY A 95 15.88 -16.09 -0.71
CA GLY A 95 16.38 -16.25 0.66
C GLY A 95 16.46 -17.67 1.21
N THR A 96 16.05 -18.70 0.46
CA THR A 96 16.27 -20.12 0.84
C THR A 96 16.70 -20.91 -0.39
N GLN A 97 17.86 -20.55 -0.94
CA GLN A 97 18.73 -21.58 -1.50
C GLN A 97 19.35 -22.24 -0.27
N ASP A 98 18.88 -23.42 0.09
CA ASP A 98 19.65 -24.38 0.86
C ASP A 98 20.49 -25.15 -0.17
N PRO A 99 21.73 -24.76 -0.47
CA PRO A 99 22.67 -25.72 -0.97
C PRO A 99 23.14 -26.50 0.26
N SER A 100 22.53 -27.64 0.52
CA SER A 100 23.27 -28.75 1.14
C SER A 100 23.88 -29.60 0.02
N PRO A 101 25.04 -29.24 -0.56
CA PRO A 101 25.88 -30.20 -1.24
C PRO A 101 26.76 -30.85 -0.17
N ASP A 102 26.34 -32.01 0.31
CA ASP A 102 27.30 -33.05 0.67
C ASP A 102 26.99 -34.28 -0.18
N PRO A 103 27.53 -34.36 -1.40
CA PRO A 103 27.77 -35.63 -2.05
C PRO A 103 29.06 -36.20 -1.46
N ASP A 104 28.96 -37.18 -0.58
CA ASP A 104 30.14 -37.96 -0.18
C ASP A 104 29.73 -39.42 0.14
N PRO A 105 30.65 -40.36 -0.05
CA PRO A 105 30.54 -41.35 -1.11
C PRO A 105 30.39 -42.78 -0.57
N GLU A 106 29.99 -43.68 -1.47
CA GLU A 106 30.36 -45.11 -1.53
C GLU A 106 30.73 -45.84 -0.22
N ALA A 107 29.88 -46.79 0.19
CA ALA A 107 30.28 -47.99 0.94
C ALA A 107 29.32 -49.15 0.66
#